data_AF-A0AAW2KP04-F1
#
_entry.id   AF-A0AAW2KP04-F1
#
_cell.length_a   1.000
_cell.length_b   1.000
_cell.length_c   1.000
_cell.angle_alpha   90.00
_cell.angle_beta   90.00
_cell.angle_gamma   90.00
#
_symmetry.space_group_name_H-M   'P 1'
#
loop_
_entity.id
_entity.type
_entity.pdbx_description
1 polymer ?
#
loop_
_entity_poly.entity_id
_entity_poly.type
_entity_poly.pdbx_seq_one_letter_code
_entity_poly.pdbx_strand_id
1 'polypeptide(L)'
;MVKLEGVHVDEEERITDPELLAEVMELREAVDEAEDTWALNEIQAQLQEKLGYWSDAFDDAYAHGNYEDALASIRRMTYYRRANEEIVKKL
;
A
#
# COMPACT_ATOMS: atom_id res chain seq x y z
N MET A 1 -13.87 -9.39 13.06
CA MET A 1 -14.44 -8.82 11.83
C MET A 1 -14.10 -7.33 11.82
N VAL A 2 -12.94 -6.96 11.26
CA VAL A 2 -12.60 -5.55 11.06
C VAL A 2 -13.29 -5.13 9.77
N LYS A 3 -14.47 -4.52 9.90
CA LYS A 3 -15.18 -3.91 8.77
C LYS A 3 -14.48 -2.58 8.45
N LEU A 4 -13.52 -2.62 7.53
CA LEU A 4 -13.16 -1.44 6.75
C LEU A 4 -14.04 -1.46 5.50
N GLU A 5 -15.33 -1.21 5.72
CA GLU A 5 -16.29 -0.96 4.66
C GLU A 5 -15.82 0.27 3.89
N GLY A 6 -15.48 0.07 2.62
CA GLY A 6 -15.44 1.15 1.64
C GLY A 6 -14.54 2.31 2.02
N VAL A 7 -13.25 2.06 2.28
CA VAL A 7 -12.28 3.14 2.14
C VAL A 7 -12.36 3.55 0.66
N HIS A 8 -13.02 4.65 0.38
CA HIS A 8 -12.83 5.39 -0.85
C HIS A 8 -11.67 6.31 -0.47
N VAL A 9 -10.42 5.92 -0.79
CA VAL A 9 -9.34 6.90 -0.85
C VAL A 9 -9.73 7.72 -2.05
N ASP A 10 -10.54 8.74 -1.77
CA ASP A 10 -10.58 9.94 -2.55
C ASP A 10 -9.12 10.33 -2.82
N GLU A 11 -8.77 10.72 -4.04
CA GLU A 11 -7.41 11.23 -4.29
C GLU A 11 -7.10 12.44 -3.39
N GLU A 12 -8.14 13.03 -2.78
CA GLU A 12 -8.12 14.09 -1.79
C GLU A 12 -8.11 13.63 -0.31
N GLU A 13 -8.23 12.34 0.02
CA GLU A 13 -8.10 11.88 1.42
C GLU A 13 -6.63 12.05 1.84
N ARG A 14 -6.35 13.17 2.52
CA ARG A 14 -5.00 13.55 2.91
C ARG A 14 -4.33 12.41 3.67
N ILE A 15 -3.32 11.81 3.04
CA ILE A 15 -2.32 11.04 3.75
C ILE A 15 -1.63 12.01 4.72
N THR A 16 -1.94 11.88 6.01
CA THR A 16 -1.37 12.74 7.06
C THR A 16 -0.03 12.23 7.57
N ASP A 17 0.29 10.96 7.32
CA ASP A 17 1.58 10.35 7.64
C ASP A 17 2.57 10.70 6.52
N PRO A 18 3.59 11.55 6.79
CA PRO A 18 4.53 12.00 5.76
C PRO A 18 5.38 10.87 5.20
N GLU A 19 5.66 9.81 5.97
CA GLU A 19 6.41 8.65 5.48
C GLU A 19 5.56 7.88 4.47
N LEU A 20 4.30 7.61 4.83
CA LEU A 20 3.35 6.97 3.92
C LEU A 20 3.11 7.80 2.65
N LEU A 21 3.06 9.13 2.77
CA LEU A 21 2.90 10.00 1.61
C LEU A 21 4.09 9.90 0.66
N ALA A 22 5.32 9.92 1.19
CA ALA A 22 6.53 9.78 0.40
C ALA A 22 6.57 8.42 -0.33
N GLU A 23 6.27 7.33 0.38
CA GLU A 23 6.21 5.99 -0.21
C GLU A 23 5.17 5.88 -1.33
N VAL A 24 3.99 6.49 -1.14
CA VAL A 24 2.92 6.48 -2.15
C VAL A 24 3.31 7.31 -3.37
N MET A 25 3.97 8.46 -3.17
CA MET A 25 4.44 9.30 -4.27
C MET A 25 5.50 8.59 -5.10
N GLU A 26 6.50 7.97 -4.45
CA GLU A 26 7.55 7.20 -5.12
C GLU A 26 6.97 6.04 -5.94
N LEU A 27 6.00 5.31 -5.38
CA LEU A 27 5.35 4.22 -6.10
C LEU A 27 4.57 4.72 -7.32
N ARG A 28 3.85 5.85 -7.20
CA ARG A 28 3.13 6.45 -8.34
C ARG A 28 4.08 6.88 -9.44
N GLU A 29 5.19 7.53 -9.09
CA GLU A 29 6.22 7.95 -10.03
C GLU A 29 6.82 6.74 -10.77
N ALA A 30 7.20 5.69 -10.04
CA ALA A 30 7.72 4.46 -10.65
C ALA A 30 6.73 3.82 -11.63
N VAL A 31 5.43 3.80 -11.30
CA VAL A 31 4.38 3.28 -12.19
C VAL A 31 4.16 4.17 -13.42
N ASP A 32 4.35 5.48 -13.28
CA ASP A 32 4.25 6.44 -14.38
C ASP A 32 5.45 6.43 -15.31
N GLU A 33 6.65 6.18 -14.78
CA GLU A 33 7.89 6.04 -15.55
C GLU A 33 8.07 4.67 -16.21
N ALA A 34 7.31 3.65 -15.80
CA ALA A 34 7.40 2.32 -16.38
C ALA A 34 6.95 2.31 -17.85
N GLU A 35 7.91 2.17 -18.77
CA GLU A 35 7.66 2.16 -20.23
C GLU A 35 7.28 0.78 -20.78
N ASP A 36 7.50 -0.29 -20.01
CA ASP A 36 7.25 -1.65 -20.45
C ASP A 36 6.65 -2.56 -19.36
N THR A 37 6.11 -3.69 -19.81
CA THR A 37 5.50 -4.71 -18.97
C THR A 37 6.49 -5.34 -17.99
N TRP A 38 7.79 -5.33 -18.29
CA TRP A 38 8.80 -5.89 -17.40
C TRP A 38 9.01 -4.99 -16.17
N ALA A 39 9.11 -3.68 -16.37
CA ALA A 39 9.18 -2.69 -15.30
C ALA A 39 7.92 -2.70 -14.42
N LEU A 40 6.74 -2.80 -15.03
CA LEU A 40 5.48 -2.92 -14.27
C LEU A 40 5.42 -4.20 -13.42
N ASN A 41 5.92 -5.33 -13.93
CA ASN A 41 5.98 -6.59 -13.17
C ASN A 41 6.98 -6.51 -12.00
N GLU A 42 8.12 -5.83 -12.19
CA GLU A 42 9.10 -5.62 -11.13
C GLU A 42 8.52 -4.76 -9.99
N ILE A 43 7.84 -3.67 -10.35
CA ILE A 43 7.13 -2.83 -9.36
C ILE A 43 6.06 -3.65 -8.64
N GLN A 44 5.29 -4.48 -9.37
CA GLN A 44 4.31 -5.37 -8.75
C GLN A 44 4.95 -6.37 -7.77
N ALA A 45 6.11 -6.94 -8.10
CA ALA A 45 6.81 -7.88 -7.23
C ALA A 45 7.26 -7.20 -5.92
N GLN A 46 7.84 -6.00 -6.01
CA GLN A 46 8.23 -5.21 -4.84
C GLN A 46 7.02 -4.84 -3.96
N LEU A 47 5.90 -4.53 -4.60
CA LEU A 47 4.66 -4.21 -3.90
C LEU A 47 4.08 -5.40 -3.13
N GLN A 48 4.19 -6.61 -3.70
CA GLN A 48 3.80 -7.86 -3.02
C GLN A 48 4.72 -8.17 -1.82
N GLU A 49 6.02 -7.93 -1.94
CA GLU A 49 6.96 -8.07 -0.82
C GLU A 49 6.60 -7.11 0.34
N LYS A 50 6.36 -5.84 0.02
CA LYS A 50 5.91 -4.85 1.01
C LYS A 50 4.59 -5.26 1.66
N LEU A 51 3.63 -5.75 0.89
CA LEU A 51 2.36 -6.27 1.43
C LEU A 51 2.58 -7.42 2.42
N GLY A 52 3.49 -8.34 2.12
CA GLY A 52 3.87 -9.43 3.03
C GLY A 52 4.44 -8.88 4.35
N TYR A 53 5.43 -7.99 4.25
CA TYR A 53 6.06 -7.36 5.42
C TYR A 53 5.04 -6.66 6.34
N TRP A 54 4.14 -5.85 5.77
CA TRP A 54 3.14 -5.14 6.57
C TRP A 54 2.00 -6.02 7.07
N SER A 55 1.77 -7.18 6.44
CA SER A 55 0.88 -8.21 6.97
C SER A 55 1.48 -8.83 8.23
N ASP A 56 2.77 -9.19 8.19
CA ASP A 56 3.46 -9.76 9.35
C ASP A 56 3.55 -8.73 10.49
N ALA A 57 3.83 -7.46 10.18
CA ALA A 57 3.84 -6.37 11.15
C ALA A 57 2.47 -6.12 11.78
N PHE A 58 1.39 -6.24 10.99
CA PHE A 58 0.03 -6.16 11.50
C PHE A 58 -0.26 -7.30 12.49
N ASP A 59 0.07 -8.54 12.12
CA ASP A 59 -0.20 -9.72 12.95
C ASP A 59 0.54 -9.62 14.29
N ASP A 60 1.81 -9.18 14.27
CA ASP A 60 2.61 -8.95 15.48
C ASP A 60 2.00 -7.84 16.37
N ALA A 61 1.71 -6.68 15.78
CA ALA A 61 1.13 -5.56 16.52
C ALA A 61 -0.23 -5.90 17.13
N TYR A 62 -1.08 -6.61 16.37
CA TYR A 62 -2.40 -7.04 16.84
C TYR A 62 -2.29 -8.05 17.98
N ALA A 63 -1.38 -9.02 17.88
CA ALA A 63 -1.17 -10.03 18.91
C ALA A 63 -0.69 -9.43 20.25
N HIS A 64 0.09 -8.34 20.19
CA HIS A 64 0.60 -7.65 21.37
C HIS A 64 -0.32 -6.53 21.90
N GLY A 65 -1.45 -6.26 21.23
CA GLY A 65 -2.38 -5.20 21.61
C GLY A 65 -1.92 -3.78 21.24
N ASN A 66 -0.91 -3.67 20.36
CA ASN A 66 -0.40 -2.41 19.82
C ASN A 66 -1.28 -1.93 18.66
N TYR A 67 -2.50 -1.49 18.98
CA TYR A 67 -3.49 -1.18 17.96
C TYR A 67 -3.14 0.03 17.07
N GLU A 68 -2.29 0.93 17.54
CA GLU A 68 -1.80 2.06 16.74
C GLU A 68 -0.92 1.56 15.57
N ASP A 69 0.03 0.67 15.85
CA ASP A 69 0.91 0.05 14.85
C ASP A 69 0.13 -0.88 13.91
N ALA A 70 -0.86 -1.61 14.46
CA ALA A 70 -1.77 -2.43 13.65
C ALA A 70 -2.58 -1.57 12.67
N LEU A 71 -3.08 -0.41 13.11
CA LEU A 71 -3.79 0.54 12.25
C LEU A 71 -2.87 1.15 11.19
N ALA A 72 -1.63 1.50 11.57
CA ALA A 72 -0.62 2.01 10.64
C ALA A 72 -0.29 1.00 9.53
N SER A 73 -0.16 -0.28 9.90
CA SER A 73 0.08 -1.39 8.96
C SER A 73 -1.09 -1.59 8.00
N ILE A 74 -2.33 -1.57 8.50
CA ILE A 74 -3.53 -1.66 7.65
C ILE A 74 -3.62 -0.50 6.65
N ARG A 75 -3.32 0.74 7.08
CA ARG A 75 -3.33 1.90 6.20
C ARG A 75 -2.36 1.69 5.04
N ARG A 76 -1.10 1.32 5.32
CA ARG A 76 -0.07 1.01 4.31
C ARG A 76 -0.52 -0.08 3.33
N MET A 77 -1.00 -1.21 3.84
CA MET A 77 -1.50 -2.31 3.00
C MET A 77 -2.68 -1.89 2.10
N THR A 78 -3.57 -1.02 2.60
CA THR A 78 -4.70 -0.51 1.81
C THR A 78 -4.23 0.32 0.61
N TYR A 79 -3.19 1.13 0.78
CA TYR A 79 -2.60 1.89 -0.33
C TYR A 79 -1.90 0.99 -1.34
N TYR A 80 -1.09 0.04 -0.89
CA TYR A 80 -0.42 -0.88 -1.81
C TYR A 80 -1.41 -1.71 -2.64
N ARG A 81 -2.53 -2.13 -2.05
CA ARG A 81 -3.57 -2.84 -2.82
C ARG A 81 -4.12 -1.99 -3.96
N ARG A 82 -4.38 -0.69 -3.74
CA ARG A 82 -4.86 0.23 -4.80
C ARG A 82 -3.81 0.47 -5.87
N ALA A 83 -2.56 0.70 -5.45
CA ALA A 83 -1.48 0.88 -6.41
C ALA A 83 -1.31 -0.36 -7.30
N ASN A 84 -1.48 -1.56 -6.74
CA ASN A 84 -1.47 -2.80 -7.52
C ASN A 84 -2.63 -2.85 -8.54
N GLU A 85 -3.82 -2.36 -8.17
CA GLU A 85 -4.95 -2.26 -9.11
C GLU A 85 -4.64 -1.30 -10.28
N GLU A 86 -3.96 -0.18 -10.04
CA GLU A 86 -3.53 0.74 -11.10
C GLU A 86 -2.45 0.14 -12.00
N ILE A 87 -1.47 -0.58 -11.42
CA ILE A 87 -0.45 -1.31 -12.19
C ILE A 87 -1.10 -2.33 -13.12
N VAL A 88 -2.05 -3.12 -12.59
CA VAL A 88 -2.76 -4.14 -13.37
C VAL A 88 -3.60 -3.54 -14.50
N LYS A 89 -4.10 -2.30 -14.39
CA LYS A 89 -4.78 -1.61 -15.50
C LYS A 89 -3.83 -1.19 -16.63
N LYS A 90 -2.55 -0.97 -16.31
CA LYS A 90 -1.50 -0.58 -17.26
C LYS A 90 -0.86 -1.78 -17.98
N LEU A 91 -0.93 -2.97 -17.38
CA LEU A 91 -0.51 -4.25 -17.97
C LEU A 91 -1.47 -4.74 -19.07
#